data_AF-A0AAC8TBX8-F1
#
_entry.id   AF-A0AAC8TBX8-F1
#
_cell.length_a   1.000
_cell.length_b   1.000
_cell.length_c   1.000
_cell.angle_alpha   90.00
_cell.angle_beta   90.00
_cell.angle_gamma   90.00
#
_symmetry.space_group_name_H-M   'P 1'
#
loop_
_entity.id
_entity.type
_entity.pdbx_description
1 polymer ?
#
loop_
_entity_poly.entity_id
_entity_poly.type
_entity_poly.pdbx_seq_one_letter_code
_entity_poly.pdbx_strand_id
1 'polypeptide(L)'
;MPIACVLTFVASLQFLLEGPGLNSLDILSARQTRLWHMLVAFEPTLWLASLLSVFGDFKRNGAVWPGPGRERLAVVFYAVFLFTMALLPTIVPLLARPSFLPANVDALTEVPHLQAKMFVLNCLGSVVSVMLACGMLSVHIQLVGRPLRNPSSAEETATESLEREVLRYQQLRAQLKRCLGFAGTIISVSILTVSAFNNVLTQAAPPQPDVLPSMAAMSFGIYFTGFLAIVYLPASKTLSEVGEALAAQLVRRSPGARATWKQWSEEQQAVRTYLGLEGSALQELQQGLALLSPFVASLSALILGAAR
;
A
#
# COMPACT_ATOMS: atom_id res chain seq x y z
N MET A 1 -5.87 -19.70 0.95
CA MET A 1 -5.31 -18.45 0.38
C MET A 1 -4.87 -18.59 -1.09
N PRO A 2 -4.03 -19.57 -1.50
CA PRO A 2 -3.49 -19.60 -2.87
C PRO A 2 -4.56 -19.85 -3.95
N ILE A 3 -5.54 -20.72 -3.68
CA ILE A 3 -6.62 -21.06 -4.62
C ILE A 3 -7.47 -19.82 -4.97
N ALA A 4 -7.82 -18.99 -3.97
CA ALA A 4 -8.62 -17.78 -4.19
C ALA A 4 -7.86 -16.73 -5.02
N CYS A 5 -6.55 -16.56 -4.82
CA CYS A 5 -5.72 -15.66 -5.63
C CYS A 5 -5.60 -16.15 -7.07
N VAL A 6 -5.42 -17.46 -7.29
CA VAL A 6 -5.38 -18.06 -8.65
C VAL A 6 -6.71 -17.88 -9.36
N LEU A 7 -7.84 -18.14 -8.68
CA LEU A 7 -9.17 -17.94 -9.26
C LEU A 7 -9.44 -16.48 -9.60
N THR A 8 -9.00 -15.54 -8.75
CA THR A 8 -9.13 -14.10 -9.01
C THR A 8 -8.28 -13.66 -10.20
N PHE A 9 -7.08 -14.24 -10.36
CA PHE A 9 -6.21 -13.96 -11.50
C PHE A 9 -6.89 -14.40 -12.79
N VAL A 10 -7.37 -15.64 -12.82
CA VAL A 10 -8.03 -16.25 -13.98
C VAL A 10 -9.32 -15.48 -14.31
N ALA A 11 -10.13 -15.14 -13.31
CA ALA A 11 -11.35 -14.35 -13.51
C ALA A 11 -11.06 -12.94 -14.02
N SER A 12 -10.01 -12.28 -13.52
CA SER A 12 -9.63 -10.93 -13.99
C SER A 12 -9.09 -10.97 -15.41
N LEU A 13 -8.35 -12.01 -15.75
CA LEU A 13 -7.85 -12.24 -17.10
C LEU A 13 -9.01 -12.55 -18.07
N GLN A 14 -9.98 -13.38 -17.66
CA GLN A 14 -11.20 -13.64 -18.43
C GLN A 14 -12.04 -12.38 -18.61
N PHE A 15 -12.25 -11.59 -17.55
CA PHE A 15 -12.95 -10.31 -17.61
C PHE A 15 -12.31 -9.34 -18.62
N LEU A 16 -10.98 -9.31 -18.71
CA LEU A 16 -10.28 -8.53 -19.73
C LEU A 16 -10.52 -9.07 -21.15
N LEU A 17 -10.45 -10.38 -21.32
CA LEU A 17 -10.49 -11.06 -22.63
C LEU A 17 -11.90 -11.36 -23.19
N GLU A 18 -12.97 -11.23 -22.39
CA GLU A 18 -14.34 -11.47 -22.87
C GLU A 18 -14.75 -10.44 -23.94
N GLY A 19 -15.02 -10.95 -25.16
CA GLY A 19 -15.44 -10.23 -26.38
C GLY A 19 -15.74 -11.17 -27.55
N PRO A 20 -16.51 -10.76 -28.59
CA PRO A 20 -17.02 -11.63 -29.67
C PRO A 20 -15.96 -12.08 -30.71
N GLY A 21 -14.67 -12.10 -30.36
CA GLY A 21 -13.55 -12.41 -31.25
C GLY A 21 -12.56 -13.45 -30.69
N LEU A 22 -13.00 -14.34 -29.79
CA LEU A 22 -12.17 -15.39 -29.17
C LEU A 22 -11.80 -16.52 -30.15
N ASN A 23 -11.01 -16.20 -31.19
CA ASN A 23 -10.10 -17.16 -31.83
C ASN A 23 -8.71 -16.95 -31.19
N SER A 24 -8.63 -17.35 -29.92
CA SER A 24 -7.55 -17.04 -28.99
C SER A 24 -6.33 -17.93 -29.16
N LEU A 25 -5.51 -17.69 -30.19
CA LEU A 25 -4.09 -18.10 -30.21
C LEU A 25 -3.19 -17.08 -30.95
N ASP A 26 -3.72 -16.27 -31.86
CA ASP A 26 -2.97 -15.19 -32.56
C ASP A 26 -2.93 -13.85 -31.80
N ILE A 27 -3.82 -13.67 -30.82
CA ILE A 27 -3.93 -12.52 -29.87
C ILE A 27 -2.64 -12.33 -29.02
N LEU A 28 -1.73 -13.29 -29.12
CA LEU A 28 -0.47 -13.39 -28.37
C LEU A 28 0.75 -12.83 -29.13
N SER A 29 0.60 -12.22 -30.31
CA SER A 29 1.71 -11.90 -31.20
C SER A 29 2.64 -10.77 -30.69
N ALA A 30 2.13 -9.76 -29.97
CA ALA A 30 2.96 -8.71 -29.37
C ALA A 30 3.26 -8.99 -27.88
N ARG A 31 4.53 -9.23 -27.55
CA ARG A 31 5.03 -9.51 -26.18
C ARG A 31 4.58 -8.47 -25.14
N GLN A 32 4.44 -7.21 -25.56
CA GLN A 32 4.07 -6.09 -24.70
C GLN A 32 2.58 -6.09 -24.32
N THR A 33 1.68 -6.39 -25.26
CA THR A 33 0.24 -6.52 -25.01
C THR A 33 -0.03 -7.65 -24.02
N ARG A 34 0.68 -8.78 -24.13
CA ARG A 34 0.58 -9.89 -23.17
C ARG A 34 1.03 -9.50 -21.76
N LEU A 35 2.14 -8.77 -21.66
CA LEU A 35 2.68 -8.30 -20.38
C LEU A 35 1.71 -7.33 -19.70
N TRP A 36 1.12 -6.40 -20.46
CA TRP A 36 0.10 -5.49 -19.95
C TRP A 36 -1.13 -6.26 -19.41
N HIS A 37 -1.70 -7.19 -20.18
CA HIS A 37 -2.83 -8.02 -19.70
C HIS A 37 -2.51 -8.79 -18.42
N MET A 38 -1.32 -9.36 -18.31
CA MET A 38 -0.89 -10.07 -17.09
C MET A 38 -0.79 -9.12 -15.89
N LEU A 39 -0.27 -7.91 -16.08
CA LEU A 39 -0.17 -6.91 -15.01
C LEU A 39 -1.55 -6.42 -14.56
N VAL A 40 -2.46 -6.12 -15.49
CA VAL A 40 -3.84 -5.72 -15.17
C VAL A 40 -4.59 -6.84 -14.44
N ALA A 41 -4.40 -8.09 -14.83
CA ALA A 41 -5.00 -9.23 -14.13
C ALA A 41 -4.37 -9.52 -12.76
N PHE A 42 -3.10 -9.15 -12.57
CA PHE A 42 -2.40 -9.33 -11.29
C PHE A 42 -2.88 -8.35 -10.23
N GLU A 43 -3.26 -7.13 -10.59
CA GLU A 43 -3.71 -6.10 -9.65
C GLU A 43 -4.87 -6.57 -8.74
N PRO A 44 -6.01 -7.09 -9.26
CA PRO A 44 -7.09 -7.61 -8.42
C PRO A 44 -6.68 -8.75 -7.49
N THR A 45 -5.72 -9.58 -7.89
CA THR A 45 -5.21 -10.66 -7.03
C THR A 45 -4.49 -10.11 -5.82
N LEU A 46 -3.70 -9.06 -6.05
CA LEU A 46 -2.94 -8.39 -5.01
C LEU A 46 -3.87 -7.60 -4.08
N TRP A 47 -4.91 -6.98 -4.65
CA TRP A 47 -5.99 -6.37 -3.89
C TRP A 47 -6.68 -7.39 -2.99
N LEU A 48 -7.06 -8.56 -3.50
CA LEU A 48 -7.68 -9.62 -2.69
C LEU A 48 -6.73 -10.11 -1.59
N ALA A 49 -5.45 -10.33 -1.90
CA ALA A 49 -4.46 -10.74 -0.92
C ALA A 49 -4.31 -9.71 0.21
N SER A 50 -4.32 -8.42 -0.14
CA SER A 50 -4.26 -7.31 0.82
C SER A 50 -5.54 -7.22 1.67
N LEU A 51 -6.70 -7.39 1.03
CA LEU A 51 -8.02 -7.45 1.68
C LEU A 51 -8.05 -8.55 2.73
N LEU A 52 -7.72 -9.79 2.35
CA LEU A 52 -7.73 -10.93 3.27
C LEU A 52 -6.75 -10.75 4.43
N SER A 53 -5.60 -10.13 4.18
CA SER A 53 -4.56 -9.93 5.18
C SER A 53 -4.88 -8.81 6.18
N VAL A 54 -5.54 -7.74 5.72
CA VAL A 54 -5.84 -6.55 6.53
C VAL A 54 -7.24 -6.64 7.15
N PHE A 55 -8.16 -7.40 6.57
CA PHE A 55 -9.52 -7.56 7.08
C PHE A 55 -9.54 -8.18 8.49
N GLY A 56 -8.65 -9.14 8.77
CA GLY A 56 -8.49 -9.71 10.10
C GLY A 56 -8.09 -8.67 11.15
N ASP A 57 -7.20 -7.74 10.78
CA ASP A 57 -6.75 -6.65 11.64
C ASP A 57 -7.87 -5.61 11.83
N PHE A 58 -8.64 -5.32 10.78
CA PHE A 58 -9.78 -4.41 10.84
C PHE A 58 -10.89 -4.92 11.77
N LYS A 59 -11.21 -6.22 11.69
CA LYS A 59 -12.19 -6.85 12.58
C LYS A 59 -11.75 -6.82 14.04
N ARG A 60 -10.46 -7.10 14.31
CA ARG A 60 -9.89 -7.04 15.67
C ARG A 60 -9.87 -5.62 16.23
N ASN A 61 -9.65 -4.64 15.36
CA ASN A 61 -9.60 -3.22 15.73
C ASN A 61 -10.98 -2.53 15.69
N GLY A 62 -12.08 -3.26 15.50
CA GLY A 62 -13.43 -2.68 15.43
C GLY A 62 -13.81 -1.84 16.65
N ALA A 63 -13.34 -2.22 17.84
CA ALA A 63 -13.60 -1.52 19.10
C ALA A 63 -12.73 -0.27 19.33
N VAL A 64 -11.75 -0.02 18.46
CA VAL A 64 -10.82 1.12 18.55
C VAL A 64 -11.43 2.38 17.96
N TRP A 65 -12.33 2.22 17.00
CA TRP A 65 -12.93 3.35 16.30
C TRP A 65 -13.70 4.22 17.31
N PRO A 66 -13.52 5.55 17.26
CA PRO A 66 -14.11 6.45 18.23
C PRO A 66 -15.62 6.26 18.32
N GLY A 67 -16.14 6.32 19.54
CA GLY A 67 -17.57 6.23 19.83
C GLY A 67 -18.37 7.36 19.18
N PRO A 68 -19.72 7.35 19.31
CA PRO A 68 -20.55 8.42 18.78
C PRO A 68 -20.15 9.78 19.37
N GLY A 69 -19.64 10.71 18.54
CA GLY A 69 -19.17 12.03 18.99
C GLY A 69 -18.30 12.77 17.96
N ARG A 70 -17.69 13.88 18.39
CA ARG A 70 -16.80 14.75 17.56
C ARG A 70 -15.61 14.00 16.97
N GLU A 71 -15.05 13.04 17.68
CA GLU A 71 -13.91 12.23 17.23
C GLU A 71 -14.26 11.33 16.03
N ARG A 72 -15.46 10.74 16.03
CA ARG A 72 -15.96 9.97 14.89
C ARG A 72 -16.17 10.85 13.66
N LEU A 73 -16.61 12.08 13.84
CA LEU A 73 -16.80 13.02 12.73
C LEU A 73 -15.45 13.40 12.10
N ALA A 74 -14.41 13.62 12.91
CA ALA A 74 -13.05 13.86 12.41
C ALA A 74 -12.49 12.65 11.63
N VAL A 75 -12.70 11.43 12.14
CA VAL A 75 -12.27 10.20 11.45
C VAL A 75 -13.03 9.99 10.15
N VAL A 76 -14.34 10.21 10.13
CA VAL A 76 -15.16 10.10 8.91
C VAL A 76 -14.72 11.16 7.90
N PHE A 77 -14.52 12.41 8.33
CA PHE A 77 -14.03 13.48 7.46
C PHE A 77 -12.67 13.12 6.85
N TYR A 78 -11.76 12.59 7.66
CA TYR A 78 -10.45 12.14 7.18
C TYR A 78 -10.56 10.96 6.21
N ALA A 79 -11.42 9.96 6.49
CA ALA A 79 -11.66 8.84 5.59
C ALA A 79 -12.28 9.29 4.26
N VAL A 80 -13.22 10.23 4.28
CA VAL A 80 -13.83 10.83 3.09
C VAL A 80 -12.80 11.64 2.31
N PHE A 81 -11.92 12.39 3.00
CA PHE A 81 -10.82 13.10 2.38
C PHE A 81 -9.84 12.14 1.69
N LEU A 82 -9.46 11.06 2.37
CA LEU A 82 -8.60 10.01 1.80
C LEU A 82 -9.26 9.32 0.60
N PHE A 83 -10.57 9.06 0.65
CA PHE A 83 -11.32 8.49 -0.46
C PHE A 83 -11.39 9.44 -1.66
N THR A 84 -11.66 10.71 -1.41
CA THR A 84 -11.65 11.75 -2.46
C THR A 84 -10.26 11.85 -3.11
N MET A 85 -9.19 11.83 -2.31
CA MET A 85 -7.82 11.81 -2.84
C MET A 85 -7.54 10.53 -3.63
N ALA A 86 -7.86 9.34 -3.10
CA ALA A 86 -7.67 8.08 -3.81
C ALA A 86 -8.46 7.97 -5.13
N LEU A 87 -9.56 8.70 -5.27
CA LEU A 87 -10.36 8.79 -6.49
C LEU A 87 -9.90 9.87 -7.47
N LEU A 88 -9.08 10.84 -7.04
CA LEU A 88 -8.66 11.96 -7.88
C LEU A 88 -8.04 11.50 -9.21
N PRO A 89 -7.15 10.48 -9.25
CA PRO A 89 -6.58 9.98 -10.50
C PRO A 89 -7.59 9.29 -11.42
N THR A 90 -8.75 8.88 -10.91
CA THR A 90 -9.86 8.28 -11.68
C THR A 90 -10.81 9.35 -12.21
N ILE A 91 -11.10 10.37 -11.38
CA ILE A 91 -12.04 11.45 -11.70
C ILE A 91 -11.42 12.44 -12.70
N VAL A 92 -10.14 12.79 -12.55
CA VAL A 92 -9.48 13.79 -13.40
C VAL A 92 -9.51 13.38 -14.89
N PRO A 93 -9.12 12.15 -15.30
CA PRO A 93 -9.25 11.73 -16.69
C PRO A 93 -10.71 11.66 -17.19
N LEU A 94 -11.66 11.34 -16.31
CA LEU A 94 -13.08 11.28 -16.65
C LEU A 94 -13.66 12.68 -16.92
N LEU A 95 -13.23 13.70 -16.17
CA LEU A 95 -13.66 15.09 -16.31
C LEU A 95 -12.90 15.84 -17.42
N ALA A 96 -11.67 15.44 -17.74
CA ALA A 96 -10.79 16.14 -18.68
C ALA A 96 -11.12 15.93 -20.18
N ARG A 97 -12.36 15.55 -20.55
CA ARG A 97 -12.85 15.23 -21.91
C ARG A 97 -12.24 13.95 -22.53
N PRO A 98 -12.94 13.31 -23.51
CA PRO A 98 -12.68 11.92 -23.94
C PRO A 98 -11.42 11.71 -24.80
N SER A 99 -10.50 12.67 -24.87
CA SER A 99 -9.32 12.64 -25.73
C SER A 99 -8.08 11.98 -25.09
N PHE A 100 -8.19 11.46 -23.87
CA PHE A 100 -7.04 10.81 -23.21
C PHE A 100 -6.68 9.45 -23.84
N LEU A 101 -7.65 8.80 -24.48
CA LEU A 101 -7.45 7.57 -25.22
C LEU A 101 -7.91 7.76 -26.66
N PRO A 102 -7.18 7.22 -27.64
CA PRO A 102 -7.60 7.29 -29.02
C PRO A 102 -8.96 6.59 -29.21
N ALA A 103 -9.81 7.12 -30.11
CA ALA A 103 -11.19 6.62 -30.31
C ALA A 103 -11.25 5.13 -30.72
N ASN A 104 -10.15 4.59 -31.25
CA ASN A 104 -9.96 3.19 -31.63
C ASN A 104 -9.18 2.37 -30.58
N VAL A 105 -9.07 2.83 -29.33
CA VAL A 105 -8.28 2.13 -28.28
C VAL A 105 -8.74 0.69 -28.06
N ASP A 106 -10.04 0.41 -28.15
CA ASP A 106 -10.58 -0.95 -28.02
C ASP A 106 -10.08 -1.87 -29.14
N ALA A 107 -9.91 -1.34 -30.36
CA ALA A 107 -9.35 -2.07 -31.49
C ALA A 107 -7.82 -2.21 -31.39
N LEU A 108 -7.13 -1.22 -30.83
CA LEU A 108 -5.67 -1.24 -30.64
C LEU A 108 -5.22 -2.19 -29.52
N THR A 109 -6.05 -2.34 -28.49
CA THR A 109 -5.77 -3.17 -27.32
C THR A 109 -6.44 -4.53 -27.38
N GLU A 110 -7.32 -4.73 -28.37
CA GLU A 110 -8.16 -5.91 -28.54
C GLU A 110 -9.06 -6.21 -27.32
N VAL A 111 -9.28 -5.20 -26.46
CA VAL A 111 -10.15 -5.29 -25.28
C VAL A 111 -11.43 -4.50 -25.55
N PRO A 112 -12.60 -5.16 -25.63
CA PRO A 112 -13.86 -4.46 -25.82
C PRO A 112 -14.22 -3.66 -24.55
N HIS A 113 -14.78 -2.46 -24.75
CA HIS A 113 -15.22 -1.59 -23.66
C HIS A 113 -14.11 -1.28 -22.65
N LEU A 114 -12.86 -1.10 -23.12
CA LEU A 114 -11.69 -0.94 -22.27
C LEU A 114 -11.90 0.18 -21.23
N GLN A 115 -12.48 1.30 -21.65
CA GLN A 115 -12.75 2.44 -20.77
C GLN A 115 -13.65 2.06 -19.58
N ALA A 116 -14.71 1.30 -19.82
CA ALA A 116 -15.61 0.85 -18.76
C ALA A 116 -14.93 -0.17 -17.83
N LYS A 117 -14.16 -1.11 -18.40
CA LYS A 117 -13.41 -2.11 -17.61
C LYS A 117 -12.34 -1.44 -16.72
N MET A 118 -11.57 -0.49 -17.27
CA MET A 118 -10.58 0.28 -16.51
C MET A 118 -11.22 1.17 -15.44
N PHE A 119 -12.40 1.73 -15.71
CA PHE A 119 -13.16 2.47 -14.70
C PHE A 119 -13.54 1.59 -13.50
N VAL A 120 -14.09 0.39 -13.76
CA VAL A 120 -14.43 -0.58 -12.71
C VAL A 120 -13.20 -1.00 -11.90
N LEU A 121 -12.10 -1.32 -12.58
CA LEU A 121 -10.83 -1.69 -11.93
C LEU A 121 -10.31 -0.55 -11.05
N ASN A 122 -10.34 0.69 -11.55
CA ASN A 122 -9.92 1.86 -10.76
C ASN A 122 -10.80 2.07 -9.52
N CYS A 123 -12.13 1.94 -9.64
CA CYS A 123 -13.03 2.03 -8.48
C CYS A 123 -12.70 0.97 -7.42
N LEU A 124 -12.44 -0.27 -7.84
CA LEU A 124 -12.02 -1.34 -6.92
C LEU A 124 -10.68 -1.03 -6.26
N GLY A 125 -9.70 -0.55 -7.03
CA GLY A 125 -8.39 -0.13 -6.53
C GLY A 125 -8.47 1.02 -5.52
N SER A 126 -9.36 2.01 -5.72
CA SER A 126 -9.59 3.09 -4.77
C SER A 126 -10.16 2.58 -3.45
N VAL A 127 -11.11 1.64 -3.48
CA VAL A 127 -11.67 1.02 -2.25
C VAL A 127 -10.58 0.32 -1.44
N VAL A 128 -9.71 -0.45 -2.10
CA VAL A 128 -8.59 -1.14 -1.45
C VAL A 128 -7.59 -0.16 -0.86
N SER A 129 -7.27 0.91 -1.61
CA SER A 129 -6.35 1.97 -1.17
C SER A 129 -6.86 2.68 0.08
N VAL A 130 -8.16 3.01 0.13
CA VAL A 130 -8.79 3.59 1.32
C VAL A 130 -8.75 2.63 2.48
N MET A 131 -9.02 1.34 2.25
CA MET A 131 -8.97 0.35 3.32
C MET A 131 -7.55 0.24 3.93
N LEU A 132 -6.50 0.22 3.10
CA LEU A 132 -5.11 0.24 3.57
C LEU A 132 -4.79 1.52 4.35
N ALA A 133 -5.23 2.67 3.85
CA ALA A 133 -5.04 3.96 4.53
C ALA A 133 -5.77 4.01 5.89
N CYS A 134 -7.01 3.52 5.95
CA CYS A 134 -7.75 3.34 7.20
C CYS A 134 -7.05 2.36 8.15
N GLY A 135 -6.42 1.31 7.63
CA GLY A 135 -5.58 0.39 8.40
C GLY A 135 -4.42 1.11 9.09
N MET A 136 -3.68 1.95 8.35
CA MET A 136 -2.59 2.77 8.90
C MET A 136 -3.09 3.80 9.92
N LEU A 137 -4.22 4.46 9.62
CA LEU A 137 -4.85 5.41 10.54
C LEU A 137 -5.30 4.74 11.84
N SER A 138 -5.83 3.52 11.76
CA SER A 138 -6.24 2.76 12.95
C SER A 138 -5.06 2.50 13.89
N VAL A 139 -3.85 2.30 13.35
CA VAL A 139 -2.63 2.16 14.14
C VAL A 139 -2.32 3.47 14.85
N HIS A 140 -2.35 4.58 14.11
CA HIS A 140 -2.12 5.92 14.68
C HIS A 140 -3.09 6.24 15.83
N ILE A 141 -4.40 6.02 15.63
CA ILE A 141 -5.42 6.28 16.65
C ILE A 141 -5.21 5.41 17.90
N GLN A 142 -4.84 4.13 17.74
CA GLN A 142 -4.57 3.25 18.88
C GLN A 142 -3.38 3.70 19.73
N LEU A 143 -2.38 4.27 19.09
CA LEU A 143 -1.17 4.74 19.74
C LEU A 143 -1.42 6.09 20.44
N VAL A 144 -2.12 7.03 19.79
CA VAL A 144 -2.45 8.34 20.37
C VAL A 144 -3.46 8.24 21.53
N GLY A 145 -4.46 7.36 21.42
CA GLY A 145 -5.51 7.20 22.43
C GLY A 145 -5.04 6.59 23.75
N ARG A 146 -3.75 6.32 23.91
CA ARG A 146 -3.18 5.67 25.10
C ARG A 146 -1.95 6.43 25.59
N PRO A 147 -2.13 7.50 26.38
CA PRO A 147 -1.02 8.01 27.17
C PRO A 147 -0.55 6.89 28.09
N LEU A 148 0.73 6.51 27.96
CA LEU A 148 1.37 5.52 28.84
C LEU A 148 1.10 5.91 30.29
N ARG A 149 0.30 5.11 30.99
CA ARG A 149 -0.16 5.41 32.34
C ARG A 149 1.05 5.31 33.26
N ASN A 150 1.37 6.38 33.99
CA ASN A 150 2.36 6.33 35.05
C ASN A 150 1.91 5.24 36.06
N PRO A 151 2.71 4.19 36.28
CA PRO A 151 2.33 3.09 37.15
C PRO A 151 2.45 3.54 38.61
N SER A 152 1.39 4.09 39.18
CA SER A 152 1.25 4.21 40.63
C SER A 152 0.72 2.87 41.18
N SER A 153 1.56 2.23 42.00
CA SER A 153 1.22 1.25 43.05
C SER A 153 0.52 -0.07 42.66
N ALA A 154 1.27 -1.06 42.17
CA ALA A 154 1.12 -2.51 42.41
C ALA A 154 2.09 -3.30 41.49
N GLU A 155 3.25 -3.70 42.00
CA GLU A 155 4.39 -4.23 41.21
C GLU A 155 4.09 -5.50 40.38
N GLU A 156 3.26 -6.43 40.86
CA GLU A 156 2.95 -7.66 40.11
C GLU A 156 2.00 -7.43 38.94
N THR A 157 0.94 -6.64 39.12
CA THR A 157 0.03 -6.28 38.03
C THR A 157 0.68 -5.42 36.95
N ALA A 158 1.77 -4.73 37.31
CA ALA A 158 2.45 -3.79 36.43
C ALA A 158 3.36 -4.48 35.40
N THR A 159 3.95 -5.63 35.73
CA THR A 159 4.82 -6.38 34.81
C THR A 159 4.00 -7.08 33.73
N GLU A 160 2.91 -7.74 34.11
CA GLU A 160 1.96 -8.33 33.15
C GLU A 160 1.28 -7.27 32.25
N SER A 161 1.06 -6.05 32.76
CA SER A 161 0.50 -4.98 31.95
C SER A 161 1.51 -4.48 30.92
N LEU A 162 2.80 -4.39 31.28
CA LEU A 162 3.87 -3.94 30.39
C LEU A 162 4.15 -4.95 29.28
N GLU A 163 4.19 -6.25 29.59
CA GLU A 163 4.32 -7.30 28.57
C GLU A 163 3.17 -7.28 27.54
N ARG A 164 1.93 -7.07 28.01
CA ARG A 164 0.77 -6.89 27.14
C ARG A 164 0.89 -5.65 26.26
N GLU A 165 1.42 -4.55 26.78
CA GLU A 165 1.67 -3.33 26.00
C GLU A 165 2.75 -3.53 24.94
N VAL A 166 3.84 -4.24 25.27
CA VAL A 166 4.91 -4.60 24.34
C VAL A 166 4.40 -5.50 23.21
N LEU A 167 3.66 -6.57 23.55
CA LEU A 167 3.06 -7.46 22.56
C LEU A 167 2.13 -6.71 21.61
N ARG A 168 1.31 -5.81 22.15
CA ARG A 168 0.40 -4.99 21.34
C ARG A 168 1.14 -4.00 20.46
N TYR A 169 2.19 -3.37 20.98
CA TYR A 169 3.07 -2.50 20.20
C TYR A 169 3.69 -3.26 19.00
N GLN A 170 4.20 -4.48 19.23
CA GLN A 170 4.74 -5.31 18.16
C GLN A 170 3.68 -5.69 17.12
N GLN A 171 2.45 -5.99 17.54
CA GLN A 171 1.32 -6.25 16.63
C GLN A 171 1.00 -5.04 15.76
N LEU A 172 0.91 -3.84 16.36
CA LEU A 172 0.64 -2.59 15.63
C LEU A 172 1.77 -2.24 14.65
N ARG A 173 3.03 -2.44 15.05
CA ARG A 173 4.19 -2.30 14.17
C ARG A 173 4.13 -3.27 12.99
N ALA A 174 3.81 -4.54 13.24
CA ALA A 174 3.67 -5.53 12.18
C ALA A 174 2.51 -5.20 11.23
N GLN A 175 1.38 -4.71 11.76
CA GLN A 175 0.24 -4.25 10.96
C GLN A 175 0.63 -3.07 10.07
N LEU A 176 1.32 -2.07 10.61
CA LEU A 176 1.77 -0.89 9.86
C LEU A 176 2.74 -1.29 8.72
N LYS A 177 3.74 -2.13 9.03
CA LYS A 177 4.68 -2.64 8.01
C LYS A 177 4.01 -3.47 6.93
N ARG A 178 3.02 -4.29 7.30
CA ARG A 178 2.24 -5.08 6.34
C ARG A 178 1.43 -4.17 5.40
N CYS A 179 0.74 -3.16 5.95
CA CYS A 179 0.00 -2.19 5.15
C CYS A 179 0.93 -1.43 4.19
N LEU A 180 2.12 -1.03 4.67
CA LEU A 180 3.13 -0.37 3.85
C LEU A 180 3.62 -1.29 2.72
N GLY A 181 3.92 -2.56 3.03
CA GLY A 181 4.36 -3.54 2.03
C GLY A 181 3.32 -3.77 0.93
N PHE A 182 2.04 -3.92 1.29
CA PHE A 182 0.97 -4.02 0.29
C PHE A 182 0.84 -2.75 -0.54
N ALA A 183 0.81 -1.58 0.10
CA ALA A 183 0.68 -0.30 -0.59
C ALA A 183 1.84 -0.08 -1.58
N GLY A 184 3.08 -0.32 -1.15
CA GLY A 184 4.26 -0.23 -2.02
C GLY A 184 4.17 -1.18 -3.22
N THR A 185 3.75 -2.43 -2.98
CA THR A 185 3.63 -3.42 -4.07
C THR A 185 2.51 -3.04 -5.06
N ILE A 186 1.35 -2.57 -4.57
CA ILE A 186 0.26 -2.07 -5.44
C ILE A 186 0.78 -0.92 -6.31
N ILE A 187 1.43 0.08 -5.70
CA ILE A 187 1.94 1.25 -6.42
C ILE A 187 2.95 0.83 -7.49
N SER A 188 3.89 -0.06 -7.16
CA SER A 188 4.87 -0.56 -8.14
C SER A 188 4.21 -1.30 -9.30
N VAL A 189 3.28 -2.22 -9.01
CA VAL A 189 2.56 -2.94 -10.06
C VAL A 189 1.78 -1.96 -10.94
N SER A 190 1.08 -0.99 -10.36
CA SER A 190 0.30 -0.02 -11.14
C SER A 190 1.15 0.91 -11.99
N ILE A 191 2.32 1.36 -11.52
CA ILE A 191 3.27 2.10 -12.35
C ILE A 191 3.71 1.25 -13.55
N LEU A 192 3.95 -0.04 -13.34
CA LEU A 192 4.33 -0.97 -14.40
C LEU A 192 3.18 -1.23 -15.37
N THR A 193 1.95 -1.39 -14.87
CA THR A 193 0.74 -1.53 -15.68
C THR A 193 0.56 -0.33 -16.60
N VAL A 194 0.65 0.90 -16.05
CA VAL A 194 0.53 2.14 -16.84
C VAL A 194 1.68 2.27 -17.84
N SER A 195 2.90 1.91 -17.46
CA SER A 195 4.06 1.95 -18.36
C SER A 195 3.93 0.95 -19.52
N ALA A 196 3.48 -0.27 -19.23
CA ALA A 196 3.22 -1.29 -20.23
C ALA A 196 2.11 -0.85 -21.19
N PHE A 197 1.04 -0.27 -20.66
CA PHE A 197 -0.06 0.29 -21.46
C PHE A 197 0.41 1.40 -22.40
N ASN A 198 1.23 2.33 -21.92
CA ASN A 198 1.80 3.39 -22.74
C ASN A 198 2.65 2.84 -23.89
N ASN A 199 3.41 1.76 -23.67
CA ASN A 199 4.19 1.14 -24.74
C ASN A 199 3.30 0.46 -25.79
N VAL A 200 2.19 -0.17 -25.37
CA VAL A 200 1.19 -0.71 -26.32
C VAL A 200 0.62 0.42 -27.17
N LEU A 201 0.26 1.56 -26.57
CA LEU A 201 -0.26 2.72 -27.31
C LEU A 201 0.75 3.33 -28.28
N THR A 202 2.02 3.48 -27.89
CA THR A 202 3.05 4.07 -28.76
C THR A 202 3.47 3.15 -29.90
N GLN A 203 3.35 1.82 -29.74
CA GLN A 203 3.58 0.87 -30.83
C GLN A 203 2.42 0.82 -31.83
N ALA A 204 1.18 0.99 -31.34
CA ALA A 204 -0.02 0.76 -32.15
C ALA A 204 -0.51 2.02 -32.91
N ALA A 205 -0.12 3.22 -32.49
CA ALA A 205 -0.52 4.47 -33.16
C ALA A 205 0.68 5.42 -33.38
N PRO A 206 0.69 6.23 -34.46
CA PRO A 206 1.71 7.26 -34.65
C PRO A 206 1.72 8.25 -33.47
N PRO A 207 2.89 8.77 -33.07
CA PRO A 207 3.01 9.63 -31.89
C PRO A 207 2.13 10.86 -32.05
N GLN A 208 1.05 10.92 -31.27
CA GLN A 208 0.24 12.12 -31.18
C GLN A 208 0.98 13.13 -30.29
N PRO A 209 1.17 14.39 -30.74
CA PRO A 209 1.95 15.39 -30.02
C PRO A 209 1.37 15.76 -28.63
N ASP A 210 0.10 15.48 -28.38
CA ASP A 210 -0.60 15.81 -27.13
C ASP A 210 -0.62 14.67 -26.09
N VAL A 211 -0.21 13.46 -26.46
CA VAL A 211 -0.14 12.32 -25.54
C VAL A 211 1.28 12.23 -25.03
N LEU A 212 1.62 12.96 -23.94
CA LEU A 212 2.91 12.77 -23.26
C LEU A 212 2.88 11.44 -22.47
N PRO A 213 3.45 10.33 -22.99
CA PRO A 213 3.20 9.00 -22.44
C PRO A 213 4.03 8.77 -21.16
N SER A 214 5.21 9.39 -21.05
CA SER A 214 6.14 9.19 -19.93
C SER A 214 5.77 9.99 -18.68
N MET A 215 5.17 11.19 -18.83
CA MET A 215 4.76 12.00 -17.68
C MET A 215 3.60 11.39 -16.91
N ALA A 216 2.69 10.67 -17.57
CA ALA A 216 1.51 10.10 -16.92
C ALA A 216 1.88 9.05 -15.86
N ALA A 217 2.75 8.08 -16.20
CA ALA A 217 3.20 7.05 -15.25
C ALA A 217 4.00 7.64 -14.08
N MET A 218 4.86 8.63 -14.35
CA MET A 218 5.65 9.31 -13.34
C MET A 218 4.78 10.14 -12.40
N SER A 219 3.80 10.88 -12.94
CA SER A 219 2.87 11.69 -12.14
C SER A 219 1.98 10.82 -11.26
N PHE A 220 1.52 9.67 -11.78
CA PHE A 220 0.79 8.67 -11.02
C PHE A 220 1.63 8.12 -9.86
N GLY A 221 2.88 7.72 -10.12
CA GLY A 221 3.79 7.23 -9.10
C GLY A 221 4.09 8.25 -8.00
N ILE A 222 4.36 9.51 -8.38
CA ILE A 222 4.60 10.61 -7.43
C ILE A 222 3.36 10.85 -6.58
N TYR A 223 2.18 10.89 -7.19
CA TYR A 223 0.91 11.12 -6.50
C TYR A 223 0.65 10.08 -5.41
N PHE A 224 0.69 8.79 -5.77
CA PHE A 224 0.40 7.72 -4.81
C PHE A 224 1.51 7.56 -3.77
N THR A 225 2.77 7.84 -4.11
CA THR A 225 3.86 7.85 -3.13
C THR A 225 3.69 9.00 -2.12
N GLY A 226 3.31 10.19 -2.58
CA GLY A 226 2.99 11.33 -1.72
C GLY A 226 1.79 11.05 -0.82
N PHE A 227 0.72 10.49 -1.38
CA PHE A 227 -0.46 10.04 -0.63
C PHE A 227 -0.09 9.02 0.46
N LEU A 228 0.71 8.01 0.11
CA LEU A 228 1.21 7.02 1.06
C LEU A 228 2.03 7.68 2.18
N ALA A 229 2.91 8.62 1.84
CA ALA A 229 3.71 9.34 2.83
C ALA A 229 2.85 10.15 3.82
N ILE A 230 1.80 10.83 3.33
CA ILE A 230 0.87 11.60 4.17
C ILE A 230 0.19 10.72 5.23
N VAL A 231 -0.15 9.48 4.88
CA VAL A 231 -0.83 8.55 5.79
C VAL A 231 0.16 7.79 6.67
N TYR A 232 1.30 7.39 6.11
CA TYR A 232 2.28 6.55 6.80
C TYR A 232 3.12 7.32 7.81
N LEU A 233 3.60 8.52 7.47
CA LEU A 233 4.53 9.27 8.32
C LEU A 233 3.96 9.60 9.70
N PRO A 234 2.70 10.07 9.85
CA PRO A 234 2.13 10.30 11.17
C PRO A 234 2.04 9.02 12.01
N ALA A 235 1.59 7.90 11.41
CA ALA A 235 1.49 6.62 12.08
C ALA A 235 2.85 6.10 12.53
N SER A 236 3.87 6.21 11.67
CA SER A 236 5.23 5.80 11.98
C SER A 236 5.86 6.67 13.07
N LYS A 237 5.62 7.99 13.05
CA LYS A 237 6.13 8.90 14.08
C LYS A 237 5.55 8.56 15.45
N THR A 238 4.24 8.38 15.55
CA THR A 238 3.60 8.00 16.82
C THR A 238 4.07 6.62 17.30
N LEU A 239 4.31 5.68 16.37
CA LEU A 239 4.88 4.38 16.71
C LEU A 239 6.27 4.53 17.33
N SER A 240 7.15 5.35 16.75
CA SER A 240 8.47 5.63 17.31
C SER A 240 8.39 6.30 18.69
N GLU A 241 7.52 7.29 18.87
CA GLU A 241 7.35 8.00 20.15
C GLU A 241 6.87 7.05 21.27
N VAL A 242 5.85 6.23 20.97
CA VAL A 242 5.34 5.23 21.94
C VAL A 242 6.39 4.16 22.22
N GLY A 243 7.12 3.71 21.20
CA GLY A 243 8.16 2.72 21.37
C GLY A 243 9.35 3.23 22.20
N GLU A 244 9.78 4.48 22.02
CA GLU A 244 10.81 5.10 22.89
C GLU A 244 10.34 5.21 24.34
N ALA A 245 9.08 5.56 24.55
CA ALA A 245 8.52 5.62 25.89
C ALA A 245 8.39 4.23 26.54
N LEU A 246 8.04 3.19 25.78
CA LEU A 246 8.09 1.79 26.22
C LEU A 246 9.51 1.33 26.52
N ALA A 247 10.50 1.72 25.68
CA ALA A 247 11.90 1.39 25.90
C ALA A 247 12.39 1.98 27.23
N ALA A 248 12.05 3.24 27.51
CA ALA A 248 12.39 3.89 28.77
C ALA A 248 11.78 3.18 29.98
N GLN A 249 10.55 2.66 29.87
CA GLN A 249 9.90 1.89 30.95
C GLN A 249 10.53 0.51 31.17
N LEU A 250 10.83 -0.22 30.09
CA LEU A 250 11.50 -1.53 30.16
C LEU A 250 12.88 -1.41 30.79
N VAL A 251 13.65 -0.40 30.37
CA VAL A 251 14.95 -0.11 30.98
C VAL A 251 14.75 0.24 32.45
N ARG A 252 13.81 1.12 32.83
CA ARG A 252 13.59 1.44 34.26
C ARG A 252 13.26 0.24 35.16
N ARG A 253 12.63 -0.80 34.62
CA ARG A 253 12.20 -2.00 35.37
C ARG A 253 13.15 -3.19 35.26
N SER A 254 14.28 -3.06 34.58
CA SER A 254 15.24 -4.14 34.51
C SER A 254 15.72 -4.54 35.91
N PRO A 255 15.69 -5.84 36.27
CA PRO A 255 16.08 -6.34 37.59
C PRO A 255 17.59 -6.33 37.84
N GLY A 256 18.43 -6.04 36.84
CA GLY A 256 19.89 -6.09 36.96
C GLY A 256 20.50 -4.87 37.66
N ALA A 257 21.33 -5.11 38.69
CA ALA A 257 22.18 -4.06 39.25
C ALA A 257 23.20 -3.60 38.19
N ARG A 258 23.04 -2.36 37.72
CA ARG A 258 23.92 -1.78 36.69
C ARG A 258 25.23 -1.34 37.31
N ALA A 259 26.25 -2.18 37.21
CA ALA A 259 27.57 -1.89 37.77
C ALA A 259 28.36 -0.88 36.93
N THR A 260 28.06 -0.75 35.62
CA THR A 260 28.81 0.13 34.71
C THR A 260 27.92 0.85 33.69
N TRP A 261 28.37 2.02 33.23
CA TRP A 261 27.71 2.79 32.16
C TRP A 261 27.59 1.98 30.86
N LYS A 262 28.58 1.14 30.57
CA LYS A 262 28.58 0.26 29.38
C LYS A 262 27.41 -0.72 29.40
N GLN A 263 27.17 -1.39 30.53
CA GLN A 263 26.03 -2.32 30.68
C GLN A 263 24.69 -1.61 30.54
N TRP A 264 24.57 -0.37 31.04
CA TRP A 264 23.36 0.43 30.85
C TRP A 264 23.12 0.80 29.38
N SER A 265 24.18 1.20 28.67
CA SER A 265 24.13 1.51 27.24
C SER A 265 23.78 0.28 26.39
N GLU A 266 24.35 -0.89 26.70
CA GLU A 266 24.07 -2.15 26.00
C GLU A 266 22.62 -2.59 26.21
N GLU A 267 22.11 -2.46 27.43
CA GLU A 267 20.72 -2.78 27.76
C GLU A 267 19.73 -1.84 27.05
N GLN A 268 20.02 -0.53 27.02
CA GLN A 268 19.22 0.41 26.25
C GLN A 268 19.18 0.07 24.76
N GLN A 269 20.35 -0.28 24.19
CA GLN A 269 20.41 -0.68 22.79
C GLN A 269 19.63 -1.96 22.55
N ALA A 270 19.79 -2.99 23.38
CA ALA A 270 19.08 -4.26 23.24
C ALA A 270 17.56 -4.10 23.29
N VAL A 271 17.04 -3.24 24.19
CA VAL A 271 15.61 -2.93 24.26
C VAL A 271 15.14 -2.19 23.01
N ARG A 272 15.93 -1.24 22.50
CA ARG A 272 15.65 -0.53 21.25
C ARG A 272 15.65 -1.45 20.04
N THR A 273 16.60 -2.39 19.96
CA THR A 273 16.64 -3.44 18.92
C THR A 273 15.40 -4.33 19.01
N TYR A 274 15.03 -4.75 20.22
CA TYR A 274 13.88 -5.63 20.46
C TYR A 274 12.54 -4.97 20.06
N LEU A 275 12.36 -3.70 20.39
CA LEU A 275 11.22 -2.91 19.92
C LEU A 275 11.35 -2.48 18.44
N GLY A 276 12.56 -2.67 17.88
CA GLY A 276 12.99 -2.29 16.54
C GLY A 276 12.77 -0.82 16.24
N LEU A 277 13.28 0.01 17.14
CA LEU A 277 13.42 1.47 17.00
C LEU A 277 14.62 1.86 16.15
N GLU A 278 15.39 0.87 15.67
CA GLU A 278 16.56 1.04 14.82
C GLU A 278 16.13 1.33 13.37
N GLY A 279 15.65 2.54 13.11
CA GLY A 279 15.32 2.99 11.77
C GLY A 279 14.52 4.28 11.74
N SER A 280 14.89 5.20 10.84
CA SER A 280 14.05 6.36 10.54
C SER A 280 12.82 5.93 9.72
N ALA A 281 11.65 6.51 10.00
CA ALA A 281 10.42 6.29 9.22
C ALA A 281 10.64 6.51 7.72
N LEU A 282 11.45 7.51 7.37
CA LEU A 282 11.83 7.80 5.99
C LEU A 282 12.75 6.72 5.41
N GLN A 283 13.65 6.18 6.23
CA GLN A 283 14.55 5.11 5.83
C GLN A 283 13.79 3.79 5.64
N GLU A 284 12.80 3.47 6.47
CA GLU A 284 11.93 2.31 6.26
C GLU A 284 11.08 2.46 4.98
N LEU A 285 10.58 3.66 4.70
CA LEU A 285 9.88 3.97 3.45
C LEU A 285 10.80 3.84 2.23
N GLN A 286 12.00 4.42 2.31
CA GLN A 286 13.03 4.33 1.26
C GLN A 286 13.51 2.90 1.04
N GLN A 287 13.70 2.12 2.11
CA GLN A 287 14.07 0.70 2.02
C GLN A 287 12.94 -0.13 1.42
N GLY A 288 11.69 0.13 1.80
CA GLY A 288 10.52 -0.51 1.19
C GLY A 288 10.41 -0.24 -0.31
N LEU A 289 10.66 1.01 -0.71
CA LEU A 289 10.70 1.41 -2.12
C LEU A 289 11.93 0.83 -2.85
N ALA A 290 13.10 0.79 -2.19
CA ALA A 290 14.33 0.26 -2.76
C ALA A 290 14.30 -1.27 -2.94
N LEU A 291 13.61 -2.00 -2.06
CA LEU A 291 13.38 -3.45 -2.21
C LEU A 291 12.49 -3.78 -3.40
N LEU A 292 11.68 -2.82 -3.87
CA LEU A 292 10.89 -2.93 -5.09
C LEU A 292 11.70 -2.55 -6.34
N SER A 293 12.87 -1.91 -6.17
CA SER A 293 13.76 -1.51 -7.27
C SER A 293 14.20 -2.67 -8.16
N PRO A 294 14.60 -3.87 -7.67
CA PRO A 294 14.92 -5.01 -8.52
C PRO A 294 13.72 -5.51 -9.33
N PHE A 295 12.49 -5.43 -8.78
CA PHE A 295 11.27 -5.78 -9.52
C PHE A 295 10.97 -4.76 -10.60
N VAL A 296 11.06 -3.47 -10.27
CA VAL A 296 10.89 -2.39 -11.22
C VAL A 296 11.98 -2.44 -12.30
N ALA A 297 13.23 -2.72 -11.95
CA ALA A 297 14.36 -2.84 -12.88
C ALA A 297 14.28 -4.11 -13.74
N SER A 298 13.87 -5.25 -13.18
CA SER A 298 13.66 -6.49 -13.92
C SER A 298 12.52 -6.35 -14.92
N LEU A 299 11.40 -5.73 -14.51
CA LEU A 299 10.26 -5.48 -15.39
C LEU A 299 10.56 -4.36 -16.39
N SER A 300 11.31 -3.33 -16.00
CA SER A 300 11.82 -2.31 -16.92
C SER A 300 12.79 -2.89 -17.94
N ALA A 301 13.65 -3.84 -17.56
CA ALA A 301 14.55 -4.55 -18.48
C ALA A 301 13.77 -5.49 -19.41
N LEU A 302 12.67 -6.09 -18.94
CA LEU A 302 11.74 -6.87 -19.77
C LEU A 302 10.99 -5.98 -20.78
N ILE A 303 10.63 -4.77 -20.36
CA ILE A 303 9.94 -3.76 -21.18
C ILE A 303 10.91 -3.14 -22.21
N LEU A 304 12.12 -2.73 -21.79
CA LEU A 304 13.14 -2.09 -22.62
C LEU A 304 13.92 -3.09 -23.49
N GLY A 305 14.18 -4.29 -22.98
CA GLY A 305 14.83 -5.37 -23.73
C GLY A 305 13.93 -5.98 -24.81
N ALA A 306 12.63 -5.67 -24.81
CA ALA A 306 11.69 -6.00 -25.88
C ALA A 306 11.59 -4.90 -26.96
N ALA A 307 12.31 -3.78 -26.80
CA ALA A 307 12.39 -2.68 -27.77
C ALA A 307 13.66 -2.75 -28.64
N ARG A 308 14.32 -3.91 -28.70
CA ARG A 308 15.43 -4.22 -29.61
C ARG A 308 15.07 -5.40 -30.50
#